data_AF-A0AAC8TJU6-F1
#
_entry.id   AF-A0AAC8TJU6-F1
#
_cell.length_a   1.000
_cell.length_b   1.000
_cell.length_c   1.000
_cell.angle_alpha   90.00
_cell.angle_beta   90.00
_cell.angle_gamma   90.00
#
_symmetry.space_group_name_H-M   'P 1'
#
loop_
_entity.id
_entity.type
_entity.pdbx_description
1 polymer ?
#
loop_
_entity_poly.entity_id
_entity_poly.type
_entity_poly.pdbx_seq_one_letter_code
_entity_poly.pdbx_strand_id
1 'polypeptide(L)'
;MTSIHRNVSAFNPASTATARTGNERKSLNPLEKVVDLAKSGLADVPRFVKMGLDVFESAHVAELNRLFGGDAKPDRLSDGKFVGTQGQTFPPGTALGQIPGVTPKNNPNPSETILYVNGIMTPLDGQLKEMQSIADTSGAKVVGIHNATQGLVTDLAQCVTDKLDKGSNPAVDTLADTLYSELKAGRDVHLMGYSQGGLITARALFDVEQRLRLEDGLSKAQTEQLMSHLKVETFGAASTKYPDGPQYVHYVNNADPVPTLTGLGGSVDPLDFLKDAGKGAVVHRFTDGNLNPISNHMLDTLYMKHRVSFDEARAGHF
;
A
#
# COMPACT_ATOMS: atom_id res chain seq x y z
N MET A 1 -14.12 85.18 -37.50
CA MET A 1 -13.60 85.43 -38.86
C MET A 1 -13.60 84.11 -39.62
N THR A 2 -13.86 84.13 -40.94
CA THR A 2 -13.48 83.13 -41.99
C THR A 2 -13.56 81.63 -41.65
N SER A 3 -14.56 80.84 -42.11
CA SER A 3 -14.93 80.42 -43.50
C SER A 3 -14.15 79.17 -44.01
N ILE A 4 -14.78 77.99 -44.08
CA ILE A 4 -15.39 77.31 -45.26
C ILE A 4 -14.40 76.47 -46.11
N HIS A 5 -14.76 75.18 -46.32
CA HIS A 5 -14.70 74.31 -47.54
C HIS A 5 -14.58 72.84 -47.06
N ARG A 6 -15.53 71.88 -47.26
CA ARG A 6 -16.30 71.37 -48.42
C ARG A 6 -15.47 70.78 -49.56
N ASN A 7 -15.47 69.43 -49.69
CA ASN A 7 -16.11 68.69 -50.80
C ASN A 7 -16.00 67.14 -50.61
N VAL A 8 -17.12 66.39 -50.69
CA VAL A 8 -17.66 65.59 -51.85
C VAL A 8 -17.03 64.18 -51.92
N SER A 9 -17.74 63.09 -51.54
CA SER A 9 -18.59 62.18 -52.37
C SER A 9 -17.80 61.35 -53.42
N ALA A 10 -18.14 60.12 -53.83
CA ALA A 10 -19.37 59.31 -53.72
C ALA A 10 -19.12 57.80 -54.04
N PHE A 11 -20.21 57.01 -54.00
CA PHE A 11 -20.49 55.73 -54.70
C PHE A 11 -20.08 54.35 -54.12
N ASN A 12 -21.12 53.50 -54.03
CA ASN A 12 -21.16 52.04 -53.84
C ASN A 12 -21.16 51.32 -55.22
N PRO A 13 -20.96 49.99 -55.27
CA PRO A 13 -22.12 49.10 -55.49
C PRO A 13 -22.11 47.77 -54.69
N ALA A 14 -23.26 47.06 -54.74
CA ALA A 14 -23.53 45.75 -54.12
C ALA A 14 -22.73 44.59 -54.78
N SER A 15 -22.68 43.34 -54.30
CA SER A 15 -23.62 42.53 -53.47
C SER A 15 -22.83 41.47 -52.64
N THR A 16 -23.35 40.43 -51.95
CA THR A 16 -24.60 39.62 -52.05
C THR A 16 -25.01 39.03 -50.68
N ALA A 17 -26.09 38.23 -50.63
CA ALA A 17 -26.50 37.42 -49.46
C ALA A 17 -25.64 36.12 -49.35
N THR A 18 -25.58 35.37 -48.24
CA THR A 18 -26.71 34.60 -47.66
C THR A 18 -26.42 34.03 -46.25
N ALA A 19 -27.49 33.70 -45.53
CA ALA A 19 -27.63 32.64 -44.50
C ALA A 19 -27.14 32.86 -43.06
N ARG A 20 -28.04 32.50 -42.12
CA ARG A 20 -27.87 32.47 -40.66
C ARG A 20 -27.34 31.12 -40.20
N THR A 21 -26.56 31.09 -39.12
CA THR A 21 -26.67 30.06 -38.07
C THR A 21 -26.42 30.72 -36.70
N GLY A 22 -27.16 30.30 -35.67
CA GLY A 22 -27.04 30.83 -34.32
C GLY A 22 -26.04 30.03 -33.49
N ASN A 23 -25.20 30.72 -32.70
CA ASN A 23 -24.37 30.09 -31.69
C ASN A 23 -25.08 30.11 -30.33
N GLU A 24 -25.63 28.97 -29.93
CA GLU A 24 -25.99 28.72 -28.54
C GLU A 24 -24.73 28.70 -27.68
N ARG A 25 -24.58 29.67 -26.78
CA ARG A 25 -23.64 29.54 -25.66
C ARG A 25 -24.26 28.62 -24.61
N LYS A 26 -23.90 27.34 -24.61
CA LYS A 26 -24.16 26.46 -23.45
C LYS A 26 -23.36 26.97 -22.24
N SER A 27 -24.04 27.61 -21.30
CA SER A 27 -23.50 27.89 -19.97
C SER A 27 -23.50 26.61 -19.15
N LEU A 28 -22.37 25.89 -19.13
CA LEU A 28 -22.17 24.74 -18.24
C LEU A 28 -22.32 25.17 -16.78
N ASN A 29 -23.16 24.45 -16.05
CA ASN A 29 -23.51 24.70 -14.66
C ASN A 29 -22.27 24.50 -13.76
N PRO A 30 -21.98 25.33 -12.74
CA PRO A 30 -20.85 25.11 -11.83
C PRO A 30 -20.73 23.69 -11.26
N LEU A 31 -21.85 22.98 -11.04
CA LEU A 31 -21.85 21.57 -10.65
C LEU A 31 -21.26 20.63 -11.73
N GLU A 32 -21.57 20.85 -13.01
CA GLU A 32 -20.97 20.10 -14.12
C GLU A 32 -19.46 20.35 -14.20
N LYS A 33 -19.03 21.60 -13.98
CA LYS A 33 -17.59 21.93 -13.95
C LYS A 33 -16.85 21.24 -12.81
N VAL A 34 -17.44 21.12 -11.63
CA VAL A 34 -16.83 20.37 -10.51
C VAL A 34 -16.77 18.88 -10.83
N VAL A 35 -17.83 18.31 -11.39
CA VAL A 35 -17.87 16.90 -11.79
C VAL A 35 -16.86 16.61 -12.91
N ASP A 36 -16.71 17.49 -13.90
CA ASP A 36 -15.77 17.28 -15.01
C ASP A 36 -14.32 17.56 -14.60
N LEU A 37 -14.06 18.50 -13.68
CA LEU A 37 -12.73 18.68 -13.08
C LEU A 37 -12.33 17.48 -12.21
N ALA A 38 -13.28 16.90 -11.48
CA ALA A 38 -13.06 15.65 -10.75
C ALA A 38 -12.80 14.47 -11.71
N LYS A 39 -13.56 14.35 -12.81
CA LYS A 39 -13.32 13.32 -13.85
C LYS A 39 -11.98 13.49 -14.56
N SER A 40 -11.56 14.72 -14.89
CA SER A 40 -10.26 14.97 -15.52
C SER A 40 -9.12 14.68 -14.55
N GLY A 41 -9.26 15.11 -13.29
CA GLY A 41 -8.32 14.76 -12.22
C GLY A 41 -8.18 13.25 -12.05
N LEU A 42 -9.32 12.53 -12.02
CA LEU A 42 -9.40 11.07 -12.00
C LEU A 42 -8.74 10.39 -13.22
N ALA A 43 -8.91 10.96 -14.41
CA ALA A 43 -8.35 10.40 -15.65
C ALA A 43 -6.82 10.53 -15.74
N ASP A 44 -6.25 11.58 -15.14
CA ASP A 44 -4.79 11.80 -15.09
C ASP A 44 -4.10 11.10 -13.89
N VAL A 45 -4.85 10.51 -12.94
CA VAL A 45 -4.28 9.75 -11.80
C VAL A 45 -3.23 8.71 -12.22
N PRO A 46 -3.47 7.84 -13.21
CA PRO A 46 -2.48 6.82 -13.60
C PRO A 46 -1.18 7.45 -14.08
N ARG A 47 -1.24 8.66 -14.64
CA ARG A 47 -0.08 9.41 -15.14
C ARG A 47 0.76 9.99 -14.02
N PHE A 48 0.13 10.58 -13.00
CA PHE A 48 0.84 11.12 -11.84
C PHE A 48 1.47 10.03 -10.97
N VAL A 49 0.74 8.94 -10.73
CA VAL A 49 1.26 7.76 -10.01
C VAL A 49 2.43 7.16 -10.77
N LYS A 50 2.29 6.93 -12.09
CA LYS A 50 3.39 6.45 -12.93
C LYS A 50 4.60 7.38 -12.91
N MET A 51 4.42 8.70 -13.08
CA MET A 51 5.54 9.64 -13.08
C MET A 51 6.27 9.68 -11.72
N GLY A 52 5.54 9.57 -10.60
CA GLY A 52 6.16 9.44 -9.28
C GLY A 52 6.95 8.14 -9.11
N LEU A 53 6.43 7.03 -9.66
CA LEU A 53 7.10 5.73 -9.68
C LEU A 53 8.34 5.73 -10.57
N ASP A 54 8.28 6.25 -11.79
CA ASP A 54 9.42 6.40 -12.70
C ASP A 54 10.56 7.21 -12.04
N VAL A 55 10.22 8.25 -11.26
CA VAL A 55 11.18 9.04 -10.47
C VAL A 55 11.72 8.27 -9.27
N PHE A 56 10.88 7.51 -8.56
CA PHE A 56 11.34 6.66 -7.46
C PHE A 56 12.29 5.56 -7.94
N GLU A 57 11.96 4.88 -9.05
CA GLU A 57 12.78 3.84 -9.66
C GLU A 57 14.15 4.38 -10.08
N SER A 58 14.14 5.42 -10.93
CA SER A 58 15.35 5.95 -11.56
C SER A 58 16.35 6.53 -10.56
N ALA A 59 15.89 7.06 -9.43
CA ALA A 59 16.77 7.63 -8.40
C ALA A 59 17.19 6.61 -7.32
N HIS A 60 16.39 5.58 -7.01
CA HIS A 60 16.60 4.77 -5.81
C HIS A 60 16.85 3.27 -6.05
N VAL A 61 16.52 2.70 -7.21
CA VAL A 61 16.77 1.26 -7.45
C VAL A 61 18.27 0.92 -7.37
N ALA A 62 19.16 1.80 -7.83
CA ALA A 62 20.60 1.60 -7.71
C ALA A 62 21.10 1.59 -6.25
N GLU A 63 20.49 2.40 -5.37
CA GLU A 63 20.86 2.48 -3.96
C GLU A 63 20.15 1.40 -3.12
N LEU A 64 18.92 1.00 -3.47
CA LEU A 64 18.26 -0.20 -2.95
C LEU A 64 19.10 -1.45 -3.25
N ASN A 65 19.56 -1.60 -4.50
CA ASN A 65 20.53 -2.65 -4.86
C ASN A 65 21.81 -2.56 -4.01
N ARG A 66 22.32 -1.35 -3.72
CA ARG A 66 23.53 -1.21 -2.89
C ARG A 66 23.31 -1.59 -1.42
N LEU A 67 22.14 -1.28 -0.85
CA LEU A 67 21.83 -1.50 0.57
C LEU A 67 21.31 -2.92 0.87
N PHE A 68 20.51 -3.48 -0.04
CA PHE A 68 19.90 -4.81 0.11
C PHE A 68 20.65 -5.92 -0.65
N GLY A 69 21.68 -5.57 -1.43
CA GLY A 69 22.60 -6.50 -2.09
C GLY A 69 22.18 -6.82 -3.53
N GLY A 70 22.69 -6.06 -4.50
CA GLY A 70 22.37 -6.22 -5.94
C GLY A 70 22.87 -7.53 -6.55
N ASP A 71 23.79 -8.22 -5.87
CA ASP A 71 24.28 -9.56 -6.22
C ASP A 71 23.54 -10.68 -5.44
N ALA A 72 22.62 -10.33 -4.54
CA ALA A 72 21.75 -11.30 -3.88
C ALA A 72 20.80 -11.87 -4.94
N LYS A 73 21.19 -13.02 -5.51
CA LYS A 73 20.26 -13.86 -6.28
C LYS A 73 19.00 -14.03 -5.43
N PRO A 74 17.81 -13.76 -5.96
CA PRO A 74 16.60 -13.81 -5.16
C PRO A 74 16.46 -15.23 -4.63
N ASP A 75 16.23 -15.38 -3.32
CA ASP A 75 16.09 -16.68 -2.69
C ASP A 75 14.71 -17.27 -3.00
N ARG A 76 14.47 -17.52 -4.29
CA ARG A 76 13.26 -18.14 -4.82
C ARG A 76 13.00 -19.53 -4.23
N LEU A 77 14.03 -20.16 -3.63
CA LEU A 77 13.88 -21.42 -2.91
C LEU A 77 13.17 -21.23 -1.57
N SER A 78 13.14 -20.01 -1.05
CA SER A 78 12.46 -19.62 0.19
C SER A 78 11.16 -18.85 -0.05
N ASP A 79 10.81 -18.51 -1.29
CA ASP A 79 9.58 -17.76 -1.59
C ASP A 79 8.32 -18.47 -1.05
N GLY A 80 7.50 -17.74 -0.29
CA GLY A 80 6.34 -18.27 0.42
C GLY A 80 6.64 -19.17 1.63
N LYS A 81 7.90 -19.55 1.90
CA LYS A 81 8.21 -20.32 3.12
C LYS A 81 8.07 -19.46 4.36
N PHE A 82 7.75 -20.10 5.48
CA PHE A 82 7.93 -19.46 6.76
C PHE A 82 9.41 -19.35 7.12
N VAL A 83 9.75 -18.32 7.87
CA VAL A 83 11.08 -18.08 8.44
C VAL A 83 10.99 -18.10 9.96
N GLY A 84 11.74 -18.99 10.58
CA GLY A 84 11.89 -19.10 12.02
C GLY A 84 13.19 -18.47 12.54
N THR A 85 13.50 -18.76 13.79
CA THR A 85 14.77 -18.42 14.43
C THR A 85 15.97 -18.95 13.65
N GLN A 86 17.08 -18.23 13.71
CA GLN A 86 18.34 -18.59 13.04
C GLN A 86 18.24 -18.78 11.51
N GLY A 87 17.18 -18.27 10.85
CA GLY A 87 17.00 -18.40 9.39
C GLY A 87 16.48 -19.75 8.93
N GLN A 88 16.01 -20.60 9.84
CA GLN A 88 15.39 -21.87 9.49
C GLN A 88 14.12 -21.61 8.66
N THR A 89 13.98 -22.26 7.51
CA THR A 89 12.78 -22.14 6.67
C THR A 89 11.89 -23.37 6.78
N PHE A 90 10.57 -23.15 6.79
CA PHE A 90 9.56 -24.20 6.92
C PHE A 90 8.59 -24.14 5.75
N PRO A 91 8.10 -25.27 5.23
CA PRO A 91 7.19 -25.29 4.08
C PRO A 91 5.84 -24.63 4.43
N PRO A 92 5.13 -24.10 3.41
CA PRO A 92 3.72 -23.72 3.55
C PRO A 92 2.88 -24.84 4.18
N GLY A 93 1.86 -24.47 4.96
CA GLY A 93 1.02 -25.41 5.71
C GLY A 93 1.64 -25.96 7.01
N THR A 94 2.88 -25.59 7.36
CA THR A 94 3.42 -25.82 8.71
C THR A 94 2.58 -25.04 9.73
N ALA A 95 2.10 -25.69 10.79
CA ALA A 95 1.26 -25.03 11.79
C ALA A 95 2.05 -23.92 12.53
N LEU A 96 1.47 -22.73 12.66
CA LEU A 96 2.16 -21.53 13.19
C LEU A 96 2.77 -21.76 14.59
N GLY A 97 2.09 -22.51 15.46
CA GLY A 97 2.57 -22.88 16.79
C GLY A 97 3.77 -23.84 16.81
N GLN A 98 4.07 -24.54 15.71
CA GLN A 98 5.21 -25.44 15.58
C GLN A 98 6.49 -24.74 15.07
N ILE A 99 6.36 -23.51 14.57
CA ILE A 99 7.51 -22.76 14.03
C ILE A 99 8.24 -22.07 15.20
N PRO A 100 9.53 -22.38 15.43
CA PRO A 100 10.34 -21.66 16.40
C PRO A 100 10.62 -20.26 15.85
N GLY A 101 9.92 -19.25 16.37
CA GLY A 101 10.10 -17.86 15.96
C GLY A 101 11.30 -17.17 16.61
N VAL A 102 11.66 -16.00 16.10
CA VAL A 102 12.62 -15.09 16.74
C VAL A 102 11.99 -14.49 17.98
N THR A 103 12.69 -14.50 19.11
CA THR A 103 12.20 -13.96 20.40
C THR A 103 12.94 -12.67 20.77
N PRO A 104 12.34 -11.79 21.60
CA PRO A 104 13.00 -10.59 22.10
C PRO A 104 14.28 -10.95 22.87
N LYS A 105 15.37 -10.19 22.70
CA LYS A 105 16.65 -10.47 23.37
C LYS A 105 16.55 -10.47 24.90
N ASN A 106 15.59 -9.72 25.45
CA ASN A 106 15.31 -9.59 26.88
C ASN A 106 14.14 -10.46 27.38
N ASN A 107 13.45 -11.19 26.50
CA ASN A 107 12.34 -12.06 26.86
C ASN A 107 12.34 -13.35 26.00
N PRO A 108 12.90 -14.48 26.49
CA PRO A 108 12.89 -15.73 25.74
C PRO A 108 11.52 -16.43 25.71
N ASN A 109 10.53 -15.98 26.50
CA ASN A 109 9.20 -16.59 26.60
C ASN A 109 8.07 -15.56 26.39
N PRO A 110 7.97 -14.95 25.18
CA PRO A 110 6.88 -14.04 24.85
C PRO A 110 5.52 -14.76 24.81
N SER A 111 4.47 -14.09 25.28
CA SER A 111 3.09 -14.59 25.27
C SER A 111 2.39 -14.45 23.91
N GLU A 112 2.86 -13.53 23.07
CA GLU A 112 2.26 -13.19 21.78
C GLU A 112 3.13 -13.68 20.61
N THR A 113 2.50 -13.92 19.47
CA THR A 113 3.17 -14.26 18.20
C THR A 113 2.71 -13.32 17.09
N ILE A 114 3.66 -12.66 16.45
CA ILE A 114 3.48 -11.84 15.26
C ILE A 114 3.91 -12.65 14.04
N LEU A 115 3.02 -12.77 13.05
CA LEU A 115 3.33 -13.22 11.71
C LEU A 115 3.80 -12.02 10.88
N TYR A 116 4.94 -12.11 10.20
CA TYR A 116 5.59 -10.98 9.51
C TYR A 116 5.83 -11.27 8.02
N VAL A 117 5.49 -10.34 7.13
CA VAL A 117 5.79 -10.40 5.70
C VAL A 117 6.74 -9.28 5.29
N ASN A 118 7.89 -9.64 4.71
CA ASN A 118 8.93 -8.70 4.31
C ASN A 118 8.63 -7.93 3.02
N GLY A 119 9.36 -6.81 2.84
CA GLY A 119 9.38 -6.03 1.61
C GLY A 119 10.14 -6.72 0.46
N ILE A 120 10.13 -6.09 -0.72
CA ILE A 120 10.90 -6.57 -1.88
C ILE A 120 12.40 -6.54 -1.57
N MET A 121 13.18 -7.39 -2.25
CA MET A 121 14.64 -7.40 -2.18
C MET A 121 15.25 -7.64 -0.78
N THR A 122 14.45 -7.97 0.24
CA THR A 122 14.96 -8.33 1.57
C THR A 122 15.45 -9.80 1.55
N PRO A 123 16.76 -10.10 1.58
CA PRO A 123 17.25 -11.48 1.72
C PRO A 123 16.90 -12.05 3.11
N LEU A 124 16.96 -13.38 3.29
CA LEU A 124 16.68 -14.02 4.58
C LEU A 124 17.43 -13.37 5.77
N ASP A 125 18.73 -13.10 5.62
CA ASP A 125 19.54 -12.42 6.65
C ASP A 125 19.09 -10.99 6.95
N GLY A 126 18.45 -10.32 5.98
CA GLY A 126 17.78 -9.02 6.18
C GLY A 126 16.47 -9.20 6.95
N GLN A 127 15.64 -10.15 6.52
CA GLN A 127 14.36 -10.46 7.16
C GLN A 127 14.55 -10.89 8.62
N LEU A 128 15.61 -11.63 8.95
CA LEU A 128 15.92 -11.99 10.34
C LEU A 128 16.27 -10.78 11.21
N LYS A 129 16.93 -9.76 10.66
CA LYS A 129 17.23 -8.51 11.38
C LYS A 129 15.95 -7.71 11.62
N GLU A 130 15.09 -7.62 10.61
CA GLU A 130 13.74 -7.04 10.72
C GLU A 130 12.91 -7.77 11.78
N MET A 131 12.86 -9.11 11.74
CA MET A 131 12.17 -9.94 12.72
C MET A 131 12.71 -9.75 14.15
N GLN A 132 14.04 -9.64 14.32
CA GLN A 132 14.63 -9.35 15.62
C GLN A 132 14.29 -7.93 16.09
N SER A 133 14.26 -6.94 15.19
CA SER A 133 13.83 -5.58 15.51
C SER A 133 12.37 -5.54 15.95
N ILE A 134 11.47 -6.25 15.25
CA ILE A 134 10.06 -6.38 15.64
C ILE A 134 9.96 -7.08 16.99
N ALA A 135 10.69 -8.18 17.22
CA ALA A 135 10.65 -8.90 18.49
C ALA A 135 11.10 -8.01 19.66
N ASP A 136 12.23 -7.31 19.49
CA ASP A 136 12.79 -6.44 20.54
C ASP A 136 11.91 -5.22 20.87
N THR A 137 11.15 -4.67 19.89
CA THR A 137 10.25 -3.51 20.13
C THR A 137 8.84 -3.89 20.52
N SER A 138 8.33 -5.06 20.09
CA SER A 138 6.98 -5.53 20.45
C SER A 138 6.93 -6.36 21.72
N GLY A 139 8.05 -6.99 22.12
CA GLY A 139 8.05 -7.99 23.18
C GLY A 139 7.44 -9.35 22.78
N ALA A 140 7.08 -9.54 21.50
CA ALA A 140 6.44 -10.75 20.97
C ALA A 140 7.42 -11.68 20.24
N LYS A 141 7.03 -12.96 20.07
CA LYS A 141 7.70 -13.88 19.13
C LYS A 141 7.37 -13.47 17.71
N VAL A 142 8.33 -13.53 16.79
CA VAL A 142 8.11 -13.23 15.37
C VAL A 142 8.36 -14.45 14.50
N VAL A 143 7.42 -14.78 13.62
CA VAL A 143 7.55 -15.78 12.55
C VAL A 143 7.40 -15.04 11.23
N GLY A 144 8.37 -15.19 10.32
CA GLY A 144 8.31 -14.59 9.00
C GLY A 144 7.56 -15.46 7.99
N ILE A 145 7.07 -14.85 6.92
CA ILE A 145 6.83 -15.46 5.61
C ILE A 145 7.74 -14.72 4.63
N HIS A 146 8.55 -15.46 3.88
CA HIS A 146 9.53 -14.87 2.97
C HIS A 146 8.91 -14.51 1.62
N ASN A 147 9.13 -13.27 1.19
CA ASN A 147 8.76 -12.73 -0.12
C ASN A 147 10.05 -12.54 -0.93
N ALA A 148 10.35 -13.45 -1.86
CA ALA A 148 11.65 -13.54 -2.56
C ALA A 148 11.73 -12.70 -3.86
N THR A 149 10.96 -11.62 -3.94
CA THR A 149 10.63 -10.93 -5.20
C THR A 149 11.82 -10.21 -5.86
N GLN A 150 11.85 -10.26 -7.20
CA GLN A 150 12.92 -9.71 -8.05
C GLN A 150 12.75 -8.22 -8.35
N GLY A 151 13.52 -7.33 -7.71
CA GLY A 151 13.69 -5.94 -8.17
C GLY A 151 12.38 -5.18 -8.41
N LEU A 152 11.35 -5.52 -7.64
CA LEU A 152 9.99 -5.62 -8.17
C LEU A 152 9.19 -4.31 -8.08
N VAL A 153 9.84 -3.17 -8.27
CA VAL A 153 9.20 -1.84 -8.27
C VAL A 153 8.35 -1.65 -9.53
N THR A 154 8.82 -2.16 -10.68
CA THR A 154 8.12 -2.01 -11.96
C THR A 154 6.88 -2.89 -12.01
N ASP A 155 6.96 -4.11 -11.48
CA ASP A 155 5.78 -4.96 -11.27
C ASP A 155 4.91 -4.46 -10.11
N LEU A 156 5.43 -3.72 -9.11
CA LEU A 156 4.59 -3.09 -8.09
C LEU A 156 3.79 -1.94 -8.70
N ALA A 157 4.41 -1.13 -9.56
CA ALA A 157 3.74 -0.13 -10.38
C ALA A 157 2.65 -0.78 -11.23
N GLN A 158 2.99 -1.84 -11.98
CA GLN A 158 2.04 -2.57 -12.81
C GLN A 158 0.97 -3.29 -11.98
N CYS A 159 1.26 -3.90 -10.84
CA CYS A 159 0.25 -4.49 -9.95
C CYS A 159 -0.70 -3.45 -9.34
N VAL A 160 -0.26 -2.19 -9.20
CA VAL A 160 -1.08 -1.08 -8.69
C VAL A 160 -1.89 -0.40 -9.79
N THR A 161 -1.42 -0.36 -11.04
CA THR A 161 -2.19 0.13 -12.19
C THR A 161 -3.12 -0.93 -12.79
N ASP A 162 -2.66 -2.18 -12.86
CA ASP A 162 -3.32 -3.31 -13.52
C ASP A 162 -4.07 -4.19 -12.48
N LYS A 163 -4.55 -3.56 -11.40
CA LYS A 163 -5.28 -4.22 -10.30
C LYS A 163 -6.47 -5.03 -10.83
N LEU A 164 -6.25 -6.32 -11.10
CA LEU A 164 -7.14 -7.48 -10.91
C LEU A 164 -6.69 -8.79 -11.62
N ASP A 165 -5.55 -8.86 -12.33
CA ASP A 165 -5.17 -10.08 -13.09
C ASP A 165 -3.98 -10.90 -12.55
N LYS A 166 -4.31 -11.91 -11.72
CA LYS A 166 -3.77 -13.30 -11.75
C LYS A 166 -2.26 -13.54 -11.88
N GLY A 167 -1.45 -13.01 -10.97
CA GLY A 167 -0.14 -13.59 -10.63
C GLY A 167 -0.20 -14.41 -9.34
N SER A 168 0.12 -15.71 -9.37
CA SER A 168 0.31 -16.53 -8.15
C SER A 168 1.51 -15.98 -7.37
N ASN A 169 1.36 -15.74 -6.07
CA ASN A 169 2.46 -15.29 -5.21
C ASN A 169 2.52 -16.24 -4.00
N PRO A 170 3.56 -17.08 -3.86
CA PRO A 170 3.64 -18.08 -2.79
C PRO A 170 3.50 -17.51 -1.37
N ALA A 171 3.90 -16.25 -1.15
CA ALA A 171 3.74 -15.58 0.14
C ALA A 171 2.29 -15.09 0.38
N VAL A 172 1.55 -14.71 -0.66
CA VAL A 172 0.09 -14.47 -0.58
C VAL A 172 -0.63 -15.77 -0.22
N ASP A 173 -0.34 -16.83 -0.96
CA ASP A 173 -1.02 -18.12 -0.82
C ASP A 173 -0.77 -18.70 0.59
N THR A 174 0.49 -18.71 1.05
CA THR A 174 0.87 -19.17 2.39
C THR A 174 0.26 -18.31 3.49
N LEU A 175 0.23 -16.98 3.34
CA LEU A 175 -0.40 -16.11 4.31
C LEU A 175 -1.91 -16.36 4.38
N ALA A 176 -2.59 -16.45 3.24
CA ALA A 176 -4.04 -16.67 3.19
C ALA A 176 -4.44 -18.00 3.83
N ASP A 177 -3.75 -19.10 3.48
CA ASP A 177 -3.98 -20.41 4.09
C ASP A 177 -3.71 -20.42 5.60
N THR A 178 -2.69 -19.69 6.05
CA THR A 178 -2.38 -19.55 7.48
C THR A 178 -3.50 -18.81 8.20
N LEU A 179 -3.84 -17.60 7.75
CA LEU A 179 -4.89 -16.77 8.36
C LEU A 179 -6.24 -17.48 8.37
N TYR A 180 -6.62 -18.13 7.26
CA TYR A 180 -7.83 -18.94 7.19
C TYR A 180 -7.80 -20.07 8.22
N SER A 181 -6.71 -20.85 8.29
CA SER A 181 -6.59 -21.97 9.24
C SER A 181 -6.61 -21.54 10.71
N GLU A 182 -5.98 -20.42 11.06
CA GLU A 182 -6.00 -19.85 12.41
C GLU A 182 -7.40 -19.36 12.80
N LEU A 183 -8.08 -18.62 11.90
CA LEU A 183 -9.46 -18.16 12.09
C LEU A 183 -10.45 -19.32 12.24
N LYS A 184 -10.36 -20.35 11.38
CA LYS A 184 -11.18 -21.56 11.45
C LYS A 184 -10.99 -22.33 12.76
N ALA A 185 -9.84 -22.15 13.42
CA ALA A 185 -9.54 -22.74 14.72
C ALA A 185 -9.83 -21.79 15.90
N GLY A 186 -10.43 -20.62 15.65
CA GLY A 186 -10.81 -19.65 16.69
C GLY A 186 -9.62 -18.99 17.39
N ARG A 187 -8.48 -18.83 16.69
CA ARG A 187 -7.27 -18.20 17.24
C ARG A 187 -7.09 -16.79 16.71
N ASP A 188 -6.70 -15.88 17.59
CA ASP A 188 -6.29 -14.53 17.23
C ASP A 188 -4.94 -14.58 16.50
N VAL A 189 -4.77 -13.71 15.49
CA VAL A 189 -3.48 -13.56 14.78
C VAL A 189 -3.08 -12.10 14.74
N HIS A 190 -1.83 -11.82 15.13
CA HIS A 190 -1.19 -10.53 14.91
C HIS A 190 -0.31 -10.62 13.66
N LEU A 191 -0.59 -9.78 12.66
CA LEU A 191 0.08 -9.74 11.37
C LEU A 191 0.80 -8.39 11.18
N MET A 192 2.01 -8.44 10.63
CA MET A 192 2.78 -7.28 10.20
C MET A 192 3.15 -7.39 8.71
N GLY A 193 2.82 -6.38 7.92
CA GLY A 193 3.23 -6.27 6.51
C GLY A 193 4.09 -5.03 6.25
N TYR A 194 5.34 -5.21 5.82
CA TYR A 194 6.26 -4.11 5.48
C TYR A 194 6.37 -3.91 3.97
N SER A 195 6.28 -2.67 3.48
CA SER A 195 6.47 -2.31 2.07
C SER A 195 5.51 -3.10 1.16
N GLN A 196 6.00 -3.86 0.17
CA GLN A 196 5.18 -4.79 -0.62
C GLN A 196 4.53 -5.91 0.22
N GLY A 197 5.12 -6.29 1.36
CA GLY A 197 4.48 -7.19 2.33
C GLY A 197 3.11 -6.70 2.81
N GLY A 198 2.86 -5.38 2.78
CA GLY A 198 1.53 -4.80 3.00
C GLY A 198 0.53 -5.03 1.85
N LEU A 199 1.01 -5.10 0.60
CA LEU A 199 0.19 -5.52 -0.55
C LEU A 199 -0.09 -7.03 -0.54
N ILE A 200 0.90 -7.84 -0.18
CA ILE A 200 0.73 -9.29 0.04
C ILE A 200 -0.31 -9.53 1.14
N THR A 201 -0.20 -8.80 2.25
CA THR A 201 -1.19 -8.76 3.34
C THR A 201 -2.59 -8.43 2.83
N ALA A 202 -2.76 -7.32 2.10
CA ALA A 202 -4.06 -6.95 1.54
C ALA A 202 -4.66 -8.05 0.64
N ARG A 203 -3.85 -8.62 -0.27
CA ARG A 203 -4.27 -9.70 -1.18
C ARG A 203 -4.70 -10.96 -0.41
N ALA A 204 -3.92 -11.40 0.57
CA ALA A 204 -4.24 -12.56 1.38
C ALA A 204 -5.51 -12.36 2.21
N LEU A 205 -5.71 -11.16 2.76
CA LEU A 205 -6.94 -10.83 3.50
C LEU A 205 -8.18 -10.85 2.60
N PHE A 206 -8.08 -10.36 1.35
CA PHE A 206 -9.18 -10.47 0.36
C PHE A 206 -9.44 -11.91 -0.09
N ASP A 207 -8.43 -12.79 -0.11
CA ASP A 207 -8.63 -14.22 -0.36
C ASP A 207 -9.35 -14.88 0.81
N VAL A 208 -8.92 -14.62 2.05
CA VAL A 208 -9.58 -15.09 3.28
C VAL A 208 -11.04 -14.62 3.33
N GLU A 209 -11.34 -13.35 3.03
CA GLU A 209 -12.72 -12.83 2.96
C GLU A 209 -13.55 -13.61 1.91
N GLN A 210 -13.00 -13.87 0.73
CA GLN A 210 -13.68 -14.61 -0.32
C GLN A 210 -13.92 -16.07 0.07
N ARG A 211 -12.93 -16.76 0.64
CA ARG A 211 -13.05 -18.17 1.05
C ARG A 211 -14.09 -18.33 2.17
N LEU A 212 -14.06 -17.47 3.18
CA LEU A 212 -15.08 -17.44 4.23
C LEU A 212 -16.50 -17.21 3.70
N ARG A 213 -16.66 -16.46 2.59
CA ARG A 213 -17.98 -16.19 1.99
C ARG A 213 -18.42 -17.25 0.97
N LEU A 214 -17.49 -17.85 0.23
CA LEU A 214 -17.76 -18.75 -0.90
C LEU A 214 -17.65 -20.24 -0.53
N GLU A 215 -16.67 -20.62 0.29
CA GLU A 215 -16.46 -21.99 0.77
C GLU A 215 -17.32 -22.28 2.00
N ASP A 216 -17.29 -21.37 2.99
CA ASP A 216 -18.00 -21.52 4.27
C ASP A 216 -19.43 -20.96 4.24
N GLY A 217 -19.80 -20.22 3.19
CA GLY A 217 -21.14 -19.63 3.03
C GLY A 217 -21.49 -18.52 4.03
N LEU A 218 -20.49 -17.88 4.66
CA LEU A 218 -20.75 -16.81 5.64
C LEU A 218 -21.30 -15.55 4.96
N SER A 219 -22.26 -14.89 5.63
CA SER A 219 -22.66 -13.53 5.25
C SER A 219 -21.52 -12.52 5.50
N LYS A 220 -21.58 -11.33 4.86
CA LYS A 220 -20.55 -10.29 5.07
C LYS A 220 -20.36 -9.95 6.55
N ALA A 221 -21.45 -9.84 7.32
CA ALA A 221 -21.36 -9.55 8.75
C ALA A 221 -20.68 -10.66 9.57
N GLN A 222 -20.95 -11.94 9.25
CA GLN A 222 -20.27 -13.08 9.88
C GLN A 222 -18.79 -13.15 9.49
N THR A 223 -18.47 -12.79 8.25
CA THR A 223 -17.09 -12.73 7.74
C THR A 223 -16.30 -11.60 8.43
N GLU A 224 -16.86 -10.39 8.48
CA GLU A 224 -16.28 -9.26 9.23
C GLU A 224 -16.08 -9.62 10.71
N GLN A 225 -17.06 -10.28 11.34
CA GLN A 225 -16.97 -10.71 12.73
C GLN A 225 -15.85 -11.74 12.95
N LEU A 226 -15.72 -12.75 12.08
CA LEU A 226 -14.65 -13.74 12.21
C LEU A 226 -13.28 -13.13 11.92
N MET A 227 -13.16 -12.28 10.90
CA MET A 227 -11.91 -11.58 10.58
C MET A 227 -11.51 -10.55 11.64
N SER A 228 -12.39 -10.17 12.58
CA SER A 228 -12.06 -9.26 13.69
C SER A 228 -11.07 -9.83 14.72
N HIS A 229 -10.78 -11.14 14.65
CA HIS A 229 -9.69 -11.83 15.35
C HIS A 229 -8.30 -11.56 14.74
N LEU A 230 -8.22 -10.81 13.63
CA LEU A 230 -6.96 -10.40 13.00
C LEU A 230 -6.56 -8.98 13.46
N LYS A 231 -5.44 -8.87 14.18
CA LYS A 231 -4.74 -7.59 14.43
C LYS A 231 -3.72 -7.38 13.30
N VAL A 232 -3.85 -6.32 12.51
CA VAL A 232 -3.01 -6.08 11.31
C VAL A 232 -2.30 -4.74 11.43
N GLU A 233 -0.96 -4.76 11.45
CA GLU A 233 -0.13 -3.57 11.30
C GLU A 233 0.55 -3.56 9.93
N THR A 234 0.65 -2.39 9.30
CA THR A 234 1.41 -2.25 8.05
C THR A 234 2.31 -1.03 8.06
N PHE A 235 3.54 -1.17 7.56
CA PHE A 235 4.58 -0.13 7.60
C PHE A 235 5.04 0.19 6.17
N GLY A 236 4.98 1.45 5.75
CA GLY A 236 5.40 1.85 4.39
C GLY A 236 4.62 1.15 3.27
N ALA A 237 3.40 0.71 3.55
CA ALA A 237 2.73 -0.32 2.76
C ALA A 237 2.27 0.15 1.37
N ALA A 238 2.54 -0.69 0.36
CA ALA A 238 2.19 -0.43 -1.04
C ALA A 238 0.78 -0.94 -1.45
N SER A 239 -0.22 -0.78 -0.56
CA SER A 239 -1.62 -1.04 -0.89
C SER A 239 -2.52 0.15 -0.60
N THR A 240 -3.44 0.41 -1.53
CA THR A 240 -4.48 1.44 -1.41
C THR A 240 -5.80 0.89 -0.85
N LYS A 241 -5.95 -0.44 -0.68
CA LYS A 241 -7.21 -1.08 -0.27
C LYS A 241 -6.98 -2.30 0.64
N TYR A 242 -7.83 -2.46 1.64
CA TYR A 242 -7.90 -3.60 2.56
C TYR A 242 -9.37 -3.99 2.80
N PRO A 243 -9.72 -5.26 3.07
CA PRO A 243 -11.09 -5.68 3.36
C PRO A 243 -11.56 -5.26 4.76
N ASP A 244 -12.87 -5.14 4.93
CA ASP A 244 -13.50 -4.95 6.24
C ASP A 244 -13.36 -6.20 7.13
N GLY A 245 -13.32 -5.99 8.45
CA GLY A 245 -13.31 -7.07 9.45
C GLY A 245 -12.11 -7.00 10.38
N PRO A 246 -10.86 -7.10 9.87
CA PRO A 246 -9.66 -7.00 10.70
C PRO A 246 -9.53 -5.66 11.42
N GLN A 247 -8.78 -5.69 12.52
CA GLN A 247 -8.40 -4.50 13.25
C GLN A 247 -7.11 -3.96 12.64
N TYR A 248 -7.13 -2.74 12.09
CA TYR A 248 -5.98 -2.20 11.35
C TYR A 248 -5.27 -1.04 12.06
N VAL A 249 -3.95 -1.01 11.95
CA VAL A 249 -3.08 0.16 12.16
C VAL A 249 -2.12 0.28 10.98
N HIS A 250 -2.16 1.39 10.26
CA HIS A 250 -1.24 1.65 9.15
C HIS A 250 -0.30 2.80 9.52
N TYR A 251 1.01 2.53 9.47
CA TYR A 251 2.05 3.53 9.66
C TYR A 251 2.52 4.02 8.29
N VAL A 252 2.40 5.32 8.07
CA VAL A 252 2.77 6.00 6.82
C VAL A 252 3.68 7.18 7.15
N ASN A 253 4.93 7.11 6.69
CA ASN A 253 5.80 8.26 6.70
C ASN A 253 5.49 9.15 5.49
N ASN A 254 5.24 10.44 5.71
CA ASN A 254 5.03 11.44 4.65
C ASN A 254 6.29 11.70 3.82
N ALA A 255 7.48 11.39 4.36
CA ALA A 255 8.75 11.50 3.65
C ALA A 255 9.13 10.21 2.87
N ASP A 256 8.28 9.18 2.93
CA ASP A 256 8.46 7.90 2.23
C ASP A 256 7.63 7.88 0.92
N PRO A 257 8.27 7.76 -0.25
CA PRO A 257 7.57 7.75 -1.54
C PRO A 257 6.68 6.51 -1.74
N VAL A 258 6.95 5.38 -1.08
CA VAL A 258 6.22 4.13 -1.34
C VAL A 258 4.75 4.20 -0.91
N PRO A 259 4.41 4.42 0.37
CA PRO A 259 3.01 4.51 0.80
C PRO A 259 2.32 5.79 0.29
N THR A 260 3.07 6.87 0.03
CA THR A 260 2.49 8.12 -0.45
C THR A 260 2.07 8.04 -1.92
N LEU A 261 2.81 7.33 -2.78
CA LEU A 261 2.49 7.15 -4.20
C LEU A 261 1.64 5.90 -4.49
N THR A 262 1.90 4.78 -3.81
CA THR A 262 1.28 3.47 -4.10
C THR A 262 0.34 2.95 -3.01
N GLY A 263 0.46 3.50 -1.80
CA GLY A 263 -0.27 3.05 -0.62
C GLY A 263 -1.44 3.95 -0.23
N LEU A 264 -1.73 4.00 1.06
CA LEU A 264 -2.80 4.82 1.65
C LEU A 264 -2.55 6.35 1.59
N GLY A 265 -1.47 6.82 0.98
CA GLY A 265 -1.24 8.25 0.74
C GLY A 265 -0.69 9.02 1.93
N GLY A 266 -0.03 10.13 1.64
CA GLY A 266 0.47 11.06 2.65
C GLY A 266 -0.64 11.90 3.29
N SER A 267 -0.25 12.82 4.17
CA SER A 267 -1.19 13.68 4.92
C SER A 267 -1.94 14.71 4.06
N VAL A 268 -1.50 14.90 2.81
CA VAL A 268 -2.20 15.66 1.78
C VAL A 268 -2.27 14.79 0.53
N ASP A 269 -3.36 14.05 0.39
CA ASP A 269 -3.61 13.18 -0.76
C ASP A 269 -4.95 13.55 -1.42
N PRO A 270 -4.96 14.09 -2.65
CA PRO A 270 -6.19 14.43 -3.35
C PRO A 270 -7.02 13.21 -3.77
N LEU A 271 -6.50 11.98 -3.60
CA LEU A 271 -7.11 10.71 -4.00
C LEU A 271 -7.50 9.82 -2.82
N ASP A 272 -7.39 10.29 -1.57
CA ASP A 272 -7.73 9.55 -0.35
C ASP A 272 -9.15 8.93 -0.43
N PHE A 273 -10.10 9.60 -1.10
CA PHE A 273 -11.46 9.12 -1.33
C PHE A 273 -11.60 7.85 -2.22
N LEU A 274 -10.54 7.44 -2.92
CA LEU A 274 -10.48 6.18 -3.69
C LEU A 274 -9.81 5.04 -2.92
N LYS A 275 -9.21 5.37 -1.79
CA LYS A 275 -8.42 4.48 -0.94
C LYS A 275 -9.29 3.96 0.19
N ASP A 276 -8.95 2.79 0.69
CA ASP A 276 -9.71 2.12 1.73
C ASP A 276 -8.75 1.43 2.69
N ALA A 277 -8.61 1.98 3.90
CA ALA A 277 -7.80 1.38 4.95
C ALA A 277 -8.50 0.17 5.61
N GLY A 278 -9.72 -0.16 5.22
CA GLY A 278 -10.60 -1.09 5.93
C GLY A 278 -11.37 -0.38 7.03
N LYS A 279 -12.62 -0.78 7.24
CA LYS A 279 -13.54 -0.21 8.24
C LYS A 279 -12.92 -0.09 9.64
N GLY A 280 -12.84 1.14 10.12
CA GLY A 280 -12.39 1.47 11.48
C GLY A 280 -10.88 1.42 11.68
N ALA A 281 -10.08 1.36 10.61
CA ALA A 281 -8.62 1.44 10.66
C ALA A 281 -8.11 2.75 11.31
N VAL A 282 -6.94 2.67 11.95
CA VAL A 282 -6.15 3.86 12.32
C VAL A 282 -5.03 4.02 11.29
N VAL A 283 -4.88 5.20 10.70
CA VAL A 283 -3.77 5.53 9.80
C VAL A 283 -2.89 6.57 10.47
N HIS A 284 -1.80 6.12 11.09
CA HIS A 284 -0.79 6.98 11.69
C HIS A 284 0.10 7.57 10.60
N ARG A 285 -0.12 8.84 10.27
CA ARG A 285 0.71 9.60 9.33
C ARG A 285 1.69 10.48 10.10
N PHE A 286 2.98 10.24 9.93
CA PHE A 286 4.07 10.99 10.58
C PHE A 286 5.05 11.53 9.53
N THR A 287 5.96 12.42 9.93
CA THR A 287 7.03 12.92 9.07
C THR A 287 8.35 12.80 9.80
N ASP A 288 9.17 11.82 9.43
CA ASP A 288 10.53 11.64 9.92
C ASP A 288 11.41 11.15 8.76
N GLY A 289 12.69 11.51 8.74
CA GLY A 289 13.58 11.17 7.65
C GLY A 289 14.50 12.29 7.21
N ASN A 290 15.20 12.05 6.11
CA ASN A 290 16.17 12.94 5.51
C ASN A 290 16.04 12.96 3.97
N LEU A 291 17.04 13.51 3.25
CA LEU A 291 17.00 13.61 1.79
C LEU A 291 17.21 12.27 1.04
N ASN A 292 17.52 11.18 1.75
CA ASN A 292 17.59 9.82 1.23
C ASN A 292 16.25 9.10 1.49
N PRO A 293 15.40 8.91 0.48
CA PRO A 293 14.08 8.30 0.70
C PRO A 293 14.11 6.80 0.95
N ILE A 294 15.23 6.11 0.73
CA ILE A 294 15.38 4.72 1.19
C ILE A 294 15.51 4.71 2.71
N SER A 295 16.31 5.61 3.29
CA SER A 295 16.35 5.82 4.74
C SER A 295 14.97 6.16 5.30
N ASN A 296 14.13 6.86 4.53
CA ASN A 296 12.76 7.21 4.90
C ASN A 296 11.78 6.03 4.81
N HIS A 297 12.16 4.94 4.15
CA HIS A 297 11.35 3.73 3.98
C HIS A 297 11.71 2.61 4.99
N MET A 298 12.92 2.62 5.56
CA MET A 298 13.43 1.50 6.38
C MET A 298 12.54 1.13 7.57
N LEU A 299 12.22 -0.16 7.69
CA LEU A 299 11.42 -0.69 8.79
C LEU A 299 12.09 -0.49 10.16
N ASP A 300 13.28 -1.08 10.33
CA ASP A 300 14.00 -1.22 11.60
C ASP A 300 14.53 0.12 12.16
N THR A 301 15.04 0.97 11.27
CA THR A 301 15.76 2.20 11.59
C THR A 301 14.88 3.45 11.54
N LEU A 302 13.63 3.34 11.05
CA LEU A 302 12.67 4.44 11.04
C LEU A 302 11.31 4.02 11.57
N TYR A 303 10.55 3.19 10.85
CA TYR A 303 9.15 2.88 11.19
C TYR A 303 8.99 2.30 12.60
N MET A 304 9.91 1.43 13.05
CA MET A 304 9.88 0.86 14.41
C MET A 304 10.11 1.89 15.53
N LYS A 305 10.59 3.10 15.25
CA LYS A 305 10.71 4.19 16.25
C LYS A 305 9.37 4.88 16.54
N HIS A 306 8.46 4.88 15.56
CA HIS A 306 7.12 5.48 15.63
C HIS A 306 6.05 4.44 15.99
N ARG A 307 6.45 3.19 16.20
CA ARG A 307 5.57 2.10 16.62
C ARG A 307 5.39 2.11 18.15
N VAL A 308 4.13 2.20 18.58
CA VAL A 308 3.67 1.90 19.95
C VAL A 308 3.11 0.46 20.03
N SER A 309 2.54 0.04 21.16
CA SER A 309 1.78 -1.22 21.17
C SER A 309 0.53 -1.13 20.28
N PHE A 310 0.03 -2.27 19.80
CA PHE A 310 -1.13 -2.29 18.91
C PHE A 310 -2.35 -1.60 19.54
N ASP A 311 -2.61 -1.87 20.81
CA ASP A 311 -3.79 -1.35 21.51
C ASP A 311 -3.68 0.16 21.79
N GLU A 312 -2.47 0.68 22.03
CA GLU A 312 -2.19 2.14 22.09
C GLU A 312 -2.42 2.82 20.73
N ALA A 313 -1.91 2.23 19.65
CA ALA A 313 -2.14 2.74 18.30
C ALA A 313 -3.63 2.72 17.92
N ARG A 314 -4.36 1.67 18.30
CA ARG A 314 -5.83 1.57 18.13
C ARG A 314 -6.58 2.64 18.94
N ALA A 315 -6.04 3.08 20.08
CA ALA A 315 -6.56 4.20 20.86
C ALA A 315 -6.15 5.58 20.31
N GLY A 316 -5.24 5.64 19.34
CA GLY A 316 -4.72 6.89 18.78
C GLY A 316 -3.58 7.51 19.58
N HIS A 317 -2.93 6.76 20.47
CA HIS A 317 -1.79 7.20 21.25
C HIS A 317 -0.48 6.82 20.54
N PHE A 318 0.29 7.80 20.09
CA PHE A 318 1.56 7.65 19.37
C PHE A 318 2.60 8.64 19.92
#